data_AF-A0A2A9FDP0-F1
#
_entry.id   AF-A0A2A9FDP0-F1
#
_cell.length_a   1.000
_cell.length_b   1.000
_cell.length_c   1.000
_cell.angle_alpha   90.00
_cell.angle_beta   90.00
_cell.angle_gamma   90.00
#
_symmetry.space_group_name_H-M   'P 1'
#
loop_
_entity.id
_entity.type
_entity.pdbx_description
1 polymer ?
#
loop_
_entity_poly.entity_id
_entity_poly.type
_entity_poly.pdbx_seq_one_letter_code
_entity_poly.pdbx_strand_id
1 'polypeptide(L)'
;MPGLAEIHQLLTAALAGLGDGRAHAEQARALLVDARRALVDAQAKADPWLPVQLAQADEGLDHVLTRLAAADDLVGGYRSRL
;
A
#
# COMPACT_ATOMS: atom_id res chain seq x y z
N MET A 1 26.60 -16.21 -15.77
CA MET A 1 25.38 -16.82 -15.22
C MET A 1 25.33 -16.42 -13.77
N PRO A 2 24.37 -15.58 -13.33
CA PRO A 2 24.27 -15.21 -11.93
C PRO A 2 24.07 -16.48 -11.08
N GLY A 3 24.81 -16.57 -9.97
CA GLY A 3 24.78 -17.73 -9.09
C GLY A 3 23.51 -17.78 -8.24
N LEU A 4 23.10 -18.96 -7.79
CA LEU A 4 21.90 -19.18 -6.96
C LEU A 4 21.84 -18.23 -5.73
N ALA A 5 22.99 -17.93 -5.13
CA ALA A 5 23.11 -17.01 -4.00
C ALA A 5 22.76 -15.56 -4.35
N GLU A 6 23.11 -15.11 -5.56
CA GLU A 6 22.85 -13.75 -6.07
C GLU A 6 21.35 -13.56 -6.35
N ILE A 7 20.70 -14.60 -6.87
CA ILE A 7 19.24 -14.65 -7.03
C ILE A 7 18.54 -14.60 -5.66
N HIS A 8 19.05 -15.32 -4.66
CA HIS A 8 18.51 -15.31 -3.30
C HIS A 8 18.63 -13.94 -2.63
N GLN A 9 19.76 -13.24 -2.82
CA GLN A 9 19.94 -11.88 -2.31
C GLN A 9 18.98 -10.88 -2.98
N LEU A 10 18.83 -10.94 -4.30
CA LEU A 10 17.89 -10.07 -5.03
C LEU A 10 16.44 -10.31 -4.60
N LEU A 11 16.06 -11.58 -4.40
CA LEU A 11 14.72 -11.94 -3.91
C LEU A 11 14.49 -11.43 -2.48
N THR A 12 15.49 -11.52 -1.61
CA THR A 12 15.42 -11.02 -0.23
C THR A 12 15.29 -9.49 -0.20
N ALA A 13 16.04 -8.79 -1.03
CA ALA A 13 15.96 -7.33 -1.16
C ALA A 13 14.59 -6.89 -1.71
N ALA A 14 14.04 -7.61 -2.69
CA ALA A 14 12.70 -7.35 -3.21
C ALA A 14 11.61 -7.57 -2.15
N LEU A 15 11.72 -8.63 -1.35
CA LEU A 15 10.80 -8.92 -0.23
C LEU A 15 10.85 -7.85 0.85
N ALA A 16 12.05 -7.38 1.21
CA ALA A 16 12.22 -6.29 2.17
C ALA A 16 11.57 -4.99 1.64
N GLY A 17 11.81 -4.64 0.37
CA GLY A 17 11.20 -3.48 -0.26
C GLY A 17 9.68 -3.57 -0.37
N LEU A 18 9.12 -4.78 -0.55
CA LEU A 18 7.67 -5.00 -0.56
C LEU A 18 7.06 -4.78 0.84
N GLY A 19 7.73 -5.26 1.88
CA GLY A 19 7.32 -5.06 3.28
C GLY A 19 7.32 -3.60 3.68
N ASP A 20 8.39 -2.87 3.33
CA ASP A 20 8.50 -1.42 3.58
C ASP A 20 7.45 -0.64 2.79
N GLY A 21 7.23 -1.00 1.52
CA GLY A 21 6.19 -0.39 0.68
C GLY A 21 4.78 -0.59 1.24
N ARG A 22 4.49 -1.78 1.77
CA ARG A 22 3.22 -2.08 2.44
C ARG A 22 3.07 -1.26 3.72
N ALA A 23 4.11 -1.18 4.55
CA ALA A 23 4.08 -0.37 5.78
C ALA A 23 3.83 1.11 5.49
N HIS A 24 4.49 1.66 4.46
CA HIS A 24 4.26 3.04 4.01
C HIS A 24 2.87 3.27 3.44
N ALA A 25 2.31 2.29 2.70
CA ALA A 25 0.96 2.39 2.17
C ALA A 25 -0.11 2.34 3.28
N GLU A 26 0.06 1.47 4.28
CA GLU A 26 -0.80 1.43 5.47
C GLU A 26 -0.71 2.74 6.26
N GLN A 27 0.49 3.29 6.42
CA GLN A 27 0.70 4.56 7.12
C GLN A 27 0.10 5.75 6.34
N ALA A 28 0.22 5.77 5.02
CA ALA A 28 -0.43 6.75 4.15
C ALA A 28 -1.96 6.65 4.23
N ARG A 29 -2.50 5.44 4.27
CA ARG A 29 -3.94 5.19 4.45
C ARG A 29 -4.42 5.68 5.81
N ALA A 30 -3.69 5.41 6.89
CA ALA A 30 -4.01 5.92 8.21
C ALA A 30 -4.04 7.46 8.23
N LEU A 31 -3.02 8.11 7.65
CA LEU A 31 -2.96 9.57 7.53
C LEU A 31 -4.12 10.14 6.71
N LEU A 32 -4.55 9.46 5.63
CA LEU A 32 -5.69 9.90 4.83
C LEU A 32 -7.03 9.68 5.53
N VAL A 33 -7.18 8.61 6.31
CA VAL A 33 -8.37 8.40 7.15
C VAL A 33 -8.46 9.48 8.22
N ASP A 34 -7.34 9.83 8.86
CA ASP A 34 -7.28 10.89 9.85
C ASP A 34 -7.54 12.27 9.22
N ALA A 35 -6.96 12.54 8.05
CA ALA A 35 -7.24 13.76 7.29
C ALA A 35 -8.72 13.83 6.86
N ARG A 36 -9.31 12.72 6.41
CA ARG A 36 -10.73 12.61 6.06
C ARG A 36 -11.61 12.87 7.28
N ARG A 37 -11.26 12.33 8.46
CA ARG A 37 -11.99 12.62 9.71
C ARG A 37 -11.90 14.08 10.09
N ALA A 38 -10.71 14.67 10.07
CA ALA A 38 -10.52 16.09 10.36
C ALA A 38 -11.29 16.99 9.38
N LEU A 39 -11.31 16.64 8.10
CA LEU A 39 -12.08 17.35 7.07
C LEU A 39 -13.59 17.16 7.27
N VAL A 40 -14.08 15.94 7.51
CA VAL A 40 -15.50 15.68 7.79
C VAL A 40 -15.95 16.37 9.07
N ASP A 41 -15.13 16.42 10.12
CA ASP A 41 -15.45 17.12 11.37
C ASP A 41 -15.43 18.64 11.18
N ALA A 42 -14.52 19.17 10.34
CA ALA A 42 -14.51 20.57 9.94
C ALA A 42 -15.69 20.92 9.02
N GLN A 43 -16.11 19.99 8.17
CA GLN A 43 -17.21 20.12 7.21
C GLN A 43 -18.58 19.85 7.86
N ALA A 44 -18.65 19.04 8.91
CA ALA A 44 -19.84 18.96 9.76
C ALA A 44 -20.09 20.31 10.48
N LYS A 45 -19.04 21.12 10.64
CA LYS A 45 -19.11 22.50 11.14
C LYS A 45 -19.26 23.56 10.03
N ALA A 46 -19.03 23.20 8.77
CA ALA A 46 -19.05 24.11 7.62
C ALA A 46 -19.65 23.41 6.39
N ASP A 47 -20.80 23.88 5.91
CA ASP A 47 -21.63 23.32 4.83
C ASP A 47 -20.94 22.36 3.83
N PRO A 48 -21.58 21.22 3.48
CA PRO A 48 -20.89 20.04 3.00
C PRO A 48 -20.41 20.15 1.54
N TRP A 49 -19.15 20.53 1.35
CA TRP A 49 -18.37 20.21 0.15
C TRP A 49 -17.26 19.25 0.53
N LEU A 50 -17.39 17.96 0.18
CA LEU A 50 -16.27 17.02 0.24
C LEU A 50 -15.67 16.90 -1.18
N PRO A 51 -14.38 17.23 -1.42
CA PRO A 51 -13.83 17.27 -2.77
C PRO A 51 -13.76 15.88 -3.40
N VAL A 52 -14.20 15.75 -4.66
CA VAL A 52 -14.16 14.51 -5.46
C VAL A 52 -12.75 13.89 -5.52
N GLN A 53 -11.71 14.71 -5.45
CA GLN A 53 -10.31 14.29 -5.47
C GLN A 53 -9.96 13.41 -4.27
N LEU A 54 -10.62 13.60 -3.12
CA LEU A 54 -10.37 12.80 -1.93
C LEU A 54 -10.92 11.37 -2.09
N ALA A 55 -12.09 11.23 -2.71
CA ALA A 55 -12.68 9.93 -3.02
C ALA A 55 -11.85 9.17 -4.06
N GLN A 56 -11.36 9.87 -5.09
CA GLN A 56 -10.49 9.28 -6.12
C GLN A 56 -9.14 8.82 -5.55
N ALA A 57 -8.57 9.57 -4.60
CA ALA A 57 -7.32 9.18 -3.93
C ALA A 57 -7.50 7.92 -3.08
N ASP A 58 -8.64 7.78 -2.38
CA ASP A 58 -8.97 6.60 -1.57
C ASP A 58 -9.12 5.35 -2.45
N GLU A 59 -9.87 5.47 -3.55
CA GLU A 59 -10.06 4.37 -4.53
C GLU A 59 -8.75 3.97 -5.22
N GLY A 60 -7.88 4.95 -5.54
CA GLY A 60 -6.56 4.70 -6.10
C GLY A 60 -5.65 3.92 -5.14
N LEU A 61 -5.71 4.21 -3.84
CA LEU A 61 -4.93 3.48 -2.83
C LEU A 61 -5.42 2.06 -2.62
N ASP A 62 -6.74 1.85 -2.64
CA ASP A 62 -7.33 0.51 -2.49
C ASP A 62 -6.89 -0.41 -3.65
N HIS A 63 -6.80 0.14 -4.87
CA HIS A 63 -6.29 -0.59 -6.02
C HIS A 63 -4.79 -0.95 -5.88
N VAL A 64 -3.97 -0.02 -5.37
CA VAL A 64 -2.53 -0.26 -5.15
C VAL A 64 -2.32 -1.31 -4.05
N LEU A 65 -3.06 -1.25 -2.96
CA LEU A 65 -3.01 -2.24 -1.87
C LEU A 65 -3.41 -3.63 -2.35
N THR A 66 -4.45 -3.73 -3.17
CA THR A 66 -4.88 -5.00 -3.78
C THR A 66 -3.78 -5.60 -4.65
N ARG A 67 -3.09 -4.77 -5.45
CA ARG A 67 -1.98 -5.23 -6.30
C ARG A 67 -0.76 -5.66 -5.49
N LEU A 68 -0.45 -4.95 -4.41
CA LEU A 68 0.64 -5.32 -3.50
C LEU A 68 0.36 -6.65 -2.80
N ALA A 69 -0.86 -6.87 -2.33
CA ALA A 69 -1.26 -8.15 -1.71
C ALA A 69 -1.12 -9.33 -2.68
N ALA A 70 -1.58 -9.16 -3.93
CA ALA A 70 -1.42 -10.20 -4.96
C ALA A 70 0.05 -10.49 -5.29
N ALA A 71 0.91 -9.47 -5.28
CA ALA A 71 2.36 -9.66 -5.48
C ALA A 71 2.99 -10.42 -4.30
N ASP A 72 2.60 -10.09 -3.07
CA ASP A 72 3.07 -10.76 -1.85
C ASP A 72 2.70 -12.25 -1.85
N ASP A 73 1.48 -12.59 -2.27
CA ASP A 73 0.99 -13.96 -2.40
C ASP A 73 1.78 -14.76 -3.46
N LEU A 74 2.10 -14.14 -4.60
CA LEU A 74 2.88 -14.77 -5.67
C LEU A 74 4.32 -15.07 -5.21
N VAL A 75 4.95 -14.12 -4.51
CA VAL A 75 6.32 -14.31 -4.01
C VAL A 75 6.35 -15.29 -2.84
N GLY A 76 5.36 -15.24 -1.95
CA GLY A 76 5.19 -16.22 -0.87
C GLY A 76 4.96 -17.63 -1.41
N GLY A 77 4.13 -17.77 -2.43
CA GLY A 77 3.89 -19.02 -3.15
C GLY A 77 5.15 -19.60 -3.79
N TYR A 78 5.98 -18.76 -4.41
CA TYR A 78 7.27 -19.18 -4.96
C TYR A 78 8.24 -19.64 -3.87
N ARG A 79 8.33 -18.92 -2.75
CA ARG A 79 9.19 -19.28 -1.61
C ARG A 79 8.78 -20.60 -0.94
N SER A 80 7.49 -20.93 -0.93
CA SER A 80 6.98 -22.18 -0.32
C SER A 80 7.26 -23.44 -1.15
N ARG A 81 7.67 -23.28 -2.41
CA ARG A 81 7.95 -24.38 -3.36
C ARG A 81 9.46 -24.64 -3.54
N LEU A 82 10.32 -23.86 -2.87
CA LEU A 82 11.75 -24.10 -2.72
C LEU A 82 11.99 -25.01 -1.51
#